data_AF-A0A6V7HTJ1-F1
#
_entry.id   AF-A0A6V7HTJ1-F1
#
_cell.length_a   1.000
_cell.length_b   1.000
_cell.length_c   1.000
_cell.angle_alpha   90.00
_cell.angle_beta   90.00
_cell.angle_gamma   90.00
#
_symmetry.space_group_name_H-M   'P 1'
#
loop_
_entity.id
_entity.type
_entity.pdbx_description
1 polymer ?
#
loop_
_entity_poly.entity_id
_entity_poly.type
_entity_poly.pdbx_seq_one_letter_code
_entity_poly.pdbx_strand_id
1 'polypeptide(L)' 'ESALLVEENVTTTASKESVGTVITHEFAHQWFGNLVGPEWWTYTWLNEGFANYLQYVVTHE' A
#
# COMPACT_ATOMS: atom_id res chain seq x y z
N GLU A 1 -12.98 -3.13 -5.45
CA GLU A 1 -13.41 -4.39 -4.79
C GLU A 1 -12.28 -5.41 -4.72
N SER A 2 -11.62 -5.72 -5.85
CA SER A 2 -10.49 -6.68 -5.92
C SER A 2 -9.27 -6.35 -5.05
N ALA A 3 -9.11 -5.09 -4.63
CA ALA A 3 -7.99 -4.63 -3.82
C ALA A 3 -8.25 -4.69 -2.30
N LEU A 4 -9.40 -5.21 -1.85
CA LEU A 4 -9.77 -5.25 -0.44
C LEU A 4 -10.50 -6.54 -0.04
N LEU A 5 -11.41 -7.03 -0.87
CA LEU A 5 -12.25 -8.17 -0.52
C LEU A 5 -11.51 -9.50 -0.71
N VAL A 6 -11.57 -10.35 0.32
CA VAL A 6 -11.02 -11.72 0.30
C VAL A 6 -12.11 -12.69 0.74
N GLU A 7 -12.33 -13.73 -0.06
CA GLU A 7 -13.29 -14.79 0.21
C GLU A 7 -12.58 -16.14 0.25
N GLU A 8 -12.94 -16.95 1.25
CA GLU A 8 -12.38 -18.28 1.45
C GLU A 8 -12.77 -19.22 0.28
N ASN A 9 -11.84 -20.05 -0.18
CA ASN A 9 -12.01 -20.95 -1.33
C ASN A 9 -12.31 -20.29 -2.70
N VAL A 10 -12.36 -18.95 -2.76
CA VAL A 10 -12.54 -18.18 -4.01
C VAL A 10 -11.31 -17.36 -4.35
N THR A 11 -10.78 -16.61 -3.38
CA THR A 11 -9.61 -15.75 -3.61
C THR A 11 -8.33 -16.56 -3.61
N THR A 12 -7.59 -16.49 -4.72
CA THR A 12 -6.28 -17.13 -4.88
C THR A 12 -5.25 -16.53 -3.92
N THR A 13 -4.20 -17.28 -3.59
CA THR A 13 -3.10 -16.79 -2.75
C THR A 13 -2.47 -15.51 -3.31
N ALA A 14 -2.20 -15.48 -4.63
CA ALA A 14 -1.66 -14.29 -5.29
C ALA A 14 -2.58 -13.06 -5.16
N SER A 15 -3.89 -13.24 -5.26
CA SER A 15 -4.84 -12.15 -5.04
C SER A 15 -4.87 -11.71 -3.57
N LYS A 16 -4.75 -12.63 -2.61
CA LYS A 16 -4.63 -12.29 -1.18
C LYS A 16 -3.37 -11.49 -0.88
N GLU A 17 -2.23 -11.87 -1.47
CA GLU A 17 -0.96 -11.13 -1.36
C GLU A 17 -1.06 -9.72 -1.97
N SER A 18 -1.73 -9.59 -3.12
CA SER A 18 -2.00 -8.30 -3.75
C SER A 18 -2.86 -7.40 -2.85
N VAL A 19 -3.93 -7.95 -2.25
CA VAL A 19 -4.77 -7.22 -1.27
C VAL A 19 -3.93 -6.75 -0.08
N GLY A 20 -3.11 -7.64 0.51
CA GLY A 20 -2.23 -7.27 1.64
C GLY A 20 -1.23 -6.17 1.27
N THR A 21 -0.71 -6.21 0.05
CA THR A 21 0.21 -5.21 -0.49
C THR A 21 -0.46 -3.85 -0.65
N VAL A 22 -1.68 -3.79 -1.22
CA VAL A 22 -2.45 -2.55 -1.33
C VAL A 22 -2.81 -2.00 0.05
N ILE A 23 -3.31 -2.85 0.95
CA ILE A 23 -3.65 -2.43 2.32
C ILE A 23 -2.43 -1.77 2.97
N THR A 24 -1.26 -2.40 2.87
CA THR A 24 -0.04 -1.84 3.47
C THR A 24 0.37 -0.51 2.84
N HIS A 25 0.29 -0.38 1.51
CA HIS A 25 0.58 0.87 0.80
C HIS A 25 -0.30 2.02 1.30
N GLU A 26 -1.62 1.80 1.33
CA GLU A 26 -2.58 2.83 1.76
C GLU A 26 -2.52 3.10 3.27
N PHE A 27 -2.08 2.12 4.05
CA PHE A 27 -1.82 2.31 5.48
C PHE A 27 -0.55 3.14 5.72
N ALA A 28 0.50 2.94 4.92
CA ALA A 28 1.69 3.76 4.96
C ALA A 28 1.38 5.24 4.64
N HIS A 29 0.44 5.50 3.75
CA HIS A 29 -0.04 6.86 3.46
C HIS A 29 -0.68 7.58 4.65
N GLN A 30 -1.11 6.86 5.70
CA GLN A 30 -1.55 7.51 6.95
C GLN A 30 -0.45 8.35 7.60
N TRP A 31 0.82 7.96 7.44
CA TRP A 31 1.98 8.75 7.86
C TRP A 31 2.56 9.57 6.72
N PHE A 32 2.82 8.95 5.56
CA PHE A 32 3.51 9.55 4.41
C PHE A 32 2.50 9.94 3.33
N GLY A 33 1.95 11.15 3.47
CA GLY A 33 0.89 11.69 2.63
C GLY A 33 -0.16 12.43 3.43
N ASN A 34 -0.73 11.76 4.44
CA ASN A 34 -1.77 12.35 5.30
C ASN A 34 -1.16 13.19 6.44
N LEU A 35 -0.29 12.60 7.27
CA LEU A 35 0.34 13.32 8.39
C LEU A 35 1.49 14.22 7.93
N VAL A 36 2.39 13.68 7.11
CA VAL A 36 3.49 14.42 6.48
C VAL A 36 3.27 14.38 4.98
N GLY A 37 2.77 15.49 4.43
CA GLY A 37 2.52 15.66 3.00
C GLY A 37 3.61 16.48 2.30
N PRO A 38 3.73 16.35 0.97
CA PRO A 38 4.70 17.12 0.19
C PRO A 38 4.25 18.57 0.09
N GLU A 39 5.21 19.50 0.09
CA GLU A 39 4.91 20.93 -0.10
C GLU A 39 4.33 21.20 -1.51
N TRP A 40 4.76 20.43 -2.51
CA TRP A 40 4.30 20.55 -3.89
C TRP A 40 4.35 19.19 -4.61
N TRP A 41 3.59 19.06 -5.68
CA TRP A 41 3.47 17.82 -6.47
C TRP A 41 4.79 17.32 -7.07
N THR A 42 5.79 18.17 -7.24
CA THR A 42 7.15 17.73 -7.63
C THR A 42 7.78 16.79 -6.60
N TYR A 43 7.31 16.81 -5.36
CA TYR A 43 7.77 15.97 -4.26
C TYR A 43 6.82 14.81 -3.95
N THR A 44 5.89 14.45 -4.86
CA THR A 44 4.95 13.32 -4.68
C THR A 44 5.66 12.00 -4.36
N TRP A 45 6.92 11.85 -4.78
CA TRP A 45 7.73 10.68 -4.43
C TRP A 45 7.92 10.48 -2.91
N LEU A 46 7.82 11.54 -2.09
CA LEU A 46 7.84 11.42 -0.63
C LEU A 46 6.64 10.63 -0.09
N ASN A 47 5.51 10.64 -0.80
CA ASN A 47 4.34 9.85 -0.43
C ASN A 47 4.46 8.46 -1.05
N GLU A 48 4.43 8.40 -2.37
CA GLU A 48 4.34 7.16 -3.15
C GLU A 48 5.58 6.28 -2.99
N GLY A 49 6.76 6.89 -2.87
CA GLY A 49 8.02 6.17 -2.68
C GLY A 49 8.12 5.51 -1.31
N PHE A 50 7.69 6.20 -0.25
CA PHE A 50 7.65 5.62 1.09
C PHE A 50 6.55 4.56 1.21
N ALA A 51 5.38 4.79 0.63
CA ALA A 51 4.32 3.78 0.61
C ALA A 51 4.73 2.52 -0.18
N ASN A 52 5.43 2.68 -1.31
CA ASN A 52 5.97 1.58 -2.10
C ASN A 52 7.11 0.83 -1.36
N TYR A 53 8.00 1.55 -0.70
CA TYR A 53 9.04 0.93 0.12
C TYR A 53 8.43 0.11 1.27
N LEU A 54 7.48 0.69 2.02
CA LEU A 54 6.88 0.03 3.17
C LEU A 54 5.98 -1.14 2.77
N GLN A 55 5.22 -1.06 1.66
CA GLN A 55 4.47 -2.24 1.19
C GLN A 55 5.43 -3.40 0.92
N TYR A 56 6.59 -3.16 0.31
CA TYR A 56 7.55 -4.22 -0.01
C TYR A 56 8.13 -4.84 1.25
N VAL A 57 8.64 -4.00 2.18
CA VAL A 57 9.24 -4.48 3.43
C VAL A 57 8.27 -5.31 4.27
N VAL A 58 6.98 -4.94 4.31
CA VAL A 58 6.02 -5.65 5.15
C VAL A 58 5.48 -6.92 4.49
N THR A 59 5.30 -6.92 3.16
CA THR A 59 4.65 -8.05 2.47
C THR A 59 5.60 -9.00 1.74
N HIS A 60 6.87 -8.61 1.53
CA HIS A 60 7.83 -9.37 0.73
C HIS A 60 9.23 -9.56 1.35
N GLU A 61 9.60 -8.84 2.42
CA GLU A 61 10.79 -9.15 3.23
C GLU A 61 10.45 -10.03 4.44
#